data_AF-A0A3C0S4M4-F1
#
_entry.id   AF-A0A3C0S4M4-F1
#
_cell.length_a   1.000
_cell.length_b   1.000
_cell.length_c   1.000
_cell.angle_alpha   90.00
_cell.angle_beta   90.00
_cell.angle_gamma   90.00
#
_symmetry.space_group_name_H-M   'P 1'
#
loop_
_entity.id
_entity.type
_entity.pdbx_description
1 polymer ?
#
loop_
_entity_poly.entity_id
_entity_poly.type
_entity_poly.pdbx_seq_one_letter_code
_entity_poly.pdbx_strand_id
1 'polypeptide(L)'
;MEELKSINRRSFIKQVGGFSAAVALGSLPFQVDAKSKKVKLTILHTNDVHSRIEPFPMDGGKYQGLAGVARRSTLINKIRKEEEHLLLLDAGDMFQGTPYFNLFGGKLELDLMTKLGYDAGTFGNHEFDNGLDGLVKYLDHAK
;
A
#
# COMPACT_ATOMS: atom_id res chain seq x y z
N MET A 1 49.06 -59.75 -17.33
CA MET A 1 48.58 -60.00 -15.96
C MET A 1 49.01 -58.82 -15.13
N GLU A 2 48.14 -57.82 -14.98
CA GLU A 2 48.41 -56.63 -14.17
C GLU A 2 48.23 -56.97 -12.69
N GLU A 3 49.26 -56.71 -11.89
CA GLU A 3 49.23 -56.90 -10.44
C GLU A 3 48.16 -56.01 -9.80
N LEU A 4 47.23 -56.64 -9.08
CA LEU A 4 46.40 -55.94 -8.09
C LEU A 4 47.31 -55.40 -6.98
N LYS A 5 47.73 -54.14 -7.10
CA LYS A 5 48.41 -53.40 -6.03
C LYS A 5 47.56 -53.48 -4.76
N SER A 6 48.08 -54.15 -3.73
CA SER A 6 47.40 -54.30 -2.45
C SER A 6 47.21 -52.93 -1.79
N ILE A 7 45.96 -52.61 -1.45
CA ILE A 7 45.62 -51.37 -0.77
C ILE A 7 46.18 -51.43 0.66
N ASN A 8 47.09 -50.52 1.02
CA ASN A 8 47.60 -50.48 2.39
C ASN A 8 46.56 -49.83 3.35
N ARG A 9 46.63 -50.22 4.63
CA ARG A 9 45.71 -49.75 5.70
C ARG A 9 45.57 -48.23 5.77
N ARG A 10 46.67 -47.48 5.55
CA ARG A 10 46.68 -46.02 5.59
C ARG A 10 45.91 -45.41 4.41
N SER A 11 46.01 -46.00 3.23
CA SER A 11 45.28 -45.57 2.03
C SER A 11 43.79 -45.90 2.15
N PHE A 12 43.46 -47.08 2.67
CA PHE A 12 42.08 -47.49 2.93
C PHE A 12 41.38 -46.54 3.91
N ILE A 13 42.01 -46.22 5.05
CA ILE A 13 41.43 -45.31 6.05
C ILE A 13 41.20 -43.90 5.47
N LYS A 14 42.14 -43.39 4.66
CA LYS A 14 41.98 -42.08 4.01
C LYS A 14 40.83 -42.05 3.01
N GLN A 15 40.68 -43.11 2.20
CA GLN A 15 39.62 -43.22 1.20
C GLN A 15 38.26 -43.37 1.85
N VAL A 16 38.13 -44.25 2.85
CA VAL A 16 36.87 -44.42 3.61
C VAL A 16 36.52 -43.14 4.36
N GLY A 17 37.49 -42.50 5.03
CA GLY A 17 37.26 -41.23 5.72
C GLY A 17 36.82 -40.11 4.76
N GLY A 18 37.47 -40.00 3.61
CA GLY A 18 37.11 -39.01 2.58
C GLY A 18 35.74 -39.27 1.96
N PHE A 19 35.42 -40.54 1.68
CA PHE A 19 34.12 -40.93 1.14
C PHE A 19 32.99 -40.68 2.14
N SER A 20 33.18 -41.04 3.41
CA SER A 20 32.22 -40.77 4.48
C SER A 20 31.98 -39.27 4.67
N ALA A 21 33.03 -38.45 4.59
CA ALA A 21 32.90 -37.00 4.65
C ALA A 21 32.14 -36.42 3.44
N ALA A 22 32.41 -36.93 2.24
CA ALA A 22 31.71 -36.52 1.02
C ALA A 22 30.22 -36.91 1.06
N VAL A 23 29.90 -38.13 1.53
CA VAL A 23 28.52 -38.58 1.72
C VAL A 23 27.82 -37.72 2.78
N ALA A 24 28.46 -37.47 3.93
CA ALA A 24 27.89 -36.65 5.00
C ALA A 24 27.61 -35.21 4.55
N LEU A 25 28.51 -34.60 3.78
CA LEU A 25 28.32 -33.25 3.22
C LEU A 25 27.27 -33.24 2.10
N GLY A 26 27.22 -34.27 1.27
CA GLY A 26 26.22 -34.41 0.20
C GLY A 26 24.82 -34.78 0.70
N SER A 27 24.72 -35.37 1.90
CA SER A 27 23.46 -35.72 2.55
C SER A 27 22.90 -34.60 3.44
N LEU A 28 23.60 -33.48 3.59
CA LEU A 28 22.99 -32.29 4.19
C LEU A 28 21.90 -31.80 3.23
N PRO A 29 20.62 -31.79 3.64
CA PRO A 29 19.61 -31.18 2.81
C PRO A 29 19.95 -29.69 2.67
N PHE A 30 20.29 -29.26 1.46
CA PHE A 30 20.21 -27.85 1.09
C PHE A 30 18.73 -27.47 1.15
N GLN A 31 18.27 -27.14 2.34
CA GLN A 31 16.99 -26.46 2.49
C GLN A 31 17.16 -25.10 1.83
N VAL A 32 16.74 -25.02 0.57
CA VAL A 32 16.46 -23.74 -0.07
C VAL A 32 15.29 -23.16 0.71
N ASP A 33 15.62 -22.37 1.72
CA ASP A 33 14.65 -21.63 2.50
C ASP A 33 14.11 -20.54 1.56
N ALA A 34 13.10 -20.89 0.77
CA ALA A 34 12.33 -19.95 -0.02
C ALA A 34 11.52 -19.08 0.94
N LYS A 35 12.19 -18.20 1.69
CA LYS A 35 11.54 -17.16 2.48
C LYS A 35 10.79 -16.27 1.51
N SER A 36 9.49 -16.53 1.34
CA SER A 36 8.59 -15.60 0.68
C SER A 36 8.71 -14.27 1.43
N LYS A 37 9.21 -13.22 0.78
CA LYS A 37 9.29 -11.91 1.39
C LYS A 37 7.85 -11.43 1.62
N LYS A 38 7.38 -11.50 2.88
CA LYS A 38 6.05 -10.99 3.23
C LYS A 38 6.10 -9.47 3.09
N VAL A 39 5.24 -8.93 2.24
CA VAL A 39 5.06 -7.49 2.06
C VAL A 39 3.82 -7.08 2.84
N LYS A 40 3.98 -6.16 3.79
CA LYS A 40 2.84 -5.50 4.45
C LYS A 40 2.39 -4.35 3.58
N LEU A 41 1.14 -4.36 3.15
CA LEU A 41 0.50 -3.25 2.44
C LEU A 41 -0.56 -2.64 3.35
N THR A 42 -0.48 -1.33 3.57
CA THR A 42 -1.47 -0.57 4.34
C THR A 42 -2.38 0.17 3.37
N ILE A 43 -3.69 -0.04 3.49
CA ILE A 43 -4.68 0.66 2.66
C ILE A 43 -5.43 1.64 3.56
N LEU A 44 -5.29 2.92 3.26
CA LEU A 44 -6.14 3.98 3.77
C LEU A 44 -7.20 4.27 2.72
N HIS A 45 -8.43 4.48 3.17
CA HIS A 45 -9.49 4.87 2.26
C HIS A 45 -10.41 5.94 2.85
N THR A 46 -11.04 6.70 1.96
CA THR A 46 -12.22 7.52 2.24
C THR A 46 -13.34 7.17 1.28
N ASN A 47 -14.54 7.62 1.60
CA ASN A 47 -15.75 7.50 0.81
C ASN A 47 -16.73 8.57 1.29
N ASP A 48 -17.66 9.01 0.42
CA ASP A 48 -18.78 9.87 0.78
C ASP A 48 -18.34 11.12 1.56
N VAL A 49 -17.23 11.73 1.13
CA VAL A 49 -16.67 12.91 1.79
C VAL A 49 -17.61 14.10 1.64
N HIS A 50 -18.36 14.15 0.55
CA HIS A 50 -19.43 15.11 0.32
C HIS A 50 -19.00 16.56 0.54
N SER A 51 -17.87 16.95 -0.06
CA SER A 51 -17.31 18.30 0.03
C SER A 51 -17.09 18.77 1.49
N ARG A 52 -16.93 17.86 2.46
CA ARG A 52 -16.67 18.20 3.87
C ARG A 52 -15.22 18.64 4.08
N ILE A 53 -14.92 19.87 3.65
CA ILE A 53 -13.56 20.44 3.73
C ILE A 53 -13.20 20.84 5.16
N GLU A 54 -14.13 21.49 5.86
CA GLU A 54 -13.98 21.91 7.26
C GLU A 54 -14.58 20.89 8.23
N PRO A 55 -14.18 20.93 9.52
CA PRO A 55 -14.84 20.16 10.56
C PRO A 55 -16.34 20.49 10.66
N PHE A 56 -17.11 19.57 11.25
CA PHE A 56 -18.48 19.88 11.63
C PHE A 56 -18.51 21.03 12.66
N PRO A 57 -19.52 21.91 12.61
CA PRO A 57 -19.63 23.04 13.53
C PRO A 57 -19.73 22.58 14.99
N MET A 58 -19.35 23.46 15.91
CA MET A 58 -19.49 23.24 17.36
C MET A 58 -20.91 23.56 17.82
N ASP A 59 -21.89 22.84 17.28
CA ASP A 59 -23.33 23.08 17.45
C ASP A 59 -24.00 22.13 18.48
N GLY A 60 -23.20 21.35 19.22
CA GLY A 60 -23.73 20.32 20.12
C GLY A 60 -24.10 19.01 19.43
N GLY A 61 -23.97 18.92 18.11
CA GLY A 61 -24.26 17.71 17.34
C GLY A 61 -23.30 16.56 17.63
N LYS A 62 -23.74 15.33 17.29
CA LYS A 62 -22.98 14.08 17.52
C LYS A 62 -21.55 14.12 16.98
N TYR A 63 -21.33 14.79 15.85
CA TYR A 63 -20.04 14.83 15.15
C TYR A 63 -19.34 16.18 15.24
N GLN A 64 -19.79 17.07 16.13
CA GLN A 64 -19.22 18.41 16.29
C GLN A 64 -17.69 18.38 16.42
N GLY A 65 -16.99 19.23 15.67
CA GLY A 65 -15.53 19.32 15.66
C GLY A 65 -14.78 18.14 15.02
N LEU A 66 -15.48 17.11 14.53
CA LEU A 66 -14.90 16.00 13.77
C LEU A 66 -14.81 16.32 12.27
N ALA A 67 -14.18 15.43 11.50
CA ALA A 67 -13.93 15.56 10.05
C ALA A 67 -12.96 16.70 9.68
N GLY A 68 -12.98 17.12 8.42
CA GLY A 68 -12.14 18.17 7.87
C GLY A 68 -10.83 17.67 7.25
N VAL A 69 -10.47 18.27 6.11
CA VAL A 69 -9.33 17.90 5.27
C VAL A 69 -8.00 18.13 5.99
N ALA A 70 -7.90 19.19 6.80
CA ALA A 70 -6.69 19.48 7.57
C ALA A 70 -6.37 18.37 8.58
N ARG A 71 -7.38 17.87 9.31
CA ARG A 71 -7.22 16.76 10.26
C ARG A 71 -6.87 15.46 9.54
N ARG A 72 -7.55 15.20 8.42
CA ARG A 72 -7.28 14.04 7.56
C ARG A 72 -5.85 14.05 7.04
N SER A 73 -5.36 15.20 6.56
CA SER A 73 -3.97 15.37 6.11
C SER A 73 -2.96 15.05 7.22
N THR A 74 -3.18 15.54 8.44
CA THR A 74 -2.33 15.23 9.60
C THR A 74 -2.28 13.72 9.87
N LEU A 75 -3.43 13.04 9.85
CA LEU A 75 -3.49 11.60 10.09
C LEU A 75 -2.81 10.80 8.99
N ILE A 76 -3.09 11.11 7.72
CA ILE A 76 -2.45 10.47 6.56
C ILE A 76 -0.93 10.63 6.64
N ASN A 77 -0.45 11.84 6.89
CA ASN A 77 0.99 12.11 6.96
C ASN A 77 1.67 11.43 8.15
N LYS A 78 0.96 11.22 9.25
CA LYS A 78 1.47 10.41 10.36
C LYS A 78 1.64 8.96 9.91
N ILE A 79 0.60 8.35 9.35
CA ILE A 79 0.61 6.93 8.95
C ILE A 79 1.64 6.68 7.84
N ARG A 80 1.77 7.60 6.87
CA ARG A 80 2.82 7.52 5.82
C ARG A 80 4.24 7.50 6.36
N LYS A 81 4.50 8.07 7.54
CA LYS A 81 5.83 7.99 8.18
C LYS A 81 6.06 6.66 8.89
N GLU A 82 4.99 5.94 9.20
CA GLU A 82 5.01 4.67 9.96
C GLU A 82 4.95 3.44 9.03
N GLU A 83 4.51 3.61 7.78
CA GLU A 83 4.23 2.52 6.84
C GLU A 83 5.11 2.61 5.57
N GLU A 84 5.77 1.50 5.20
CA GLU A 84 6.65 1.42 4.02
C GLU A 84 5.87 1.35 2.70
N HIS A 85 4.78 0.58 2.68
CA HIS A 85 3.91 0.43 1.51
C HIS A 85 2.50 0.84 1.88
N LEU A 86 2.05 1.95 1.31
CA LEU A 86 0.74 2.53 1.60
C LEU A 86 0.04 2.92 0.31
N LEU A 87 -1.26 2.61 0.24
CA LEU A 87 -2.19 3.17 -0.75
C LEU A 87 -3.23 4.02 -0.03
N LEU A 88 -3.49 5.21 -0.56
CA LEU A 88 -4.57 6.10 -0.17
C LEU A 88 -5.61 6.17 -1.29
N LEU A 89 -6.81 5.66 -1.02
CA LEU A 89 -7.86 5.46 -2.01
C LEU A 89 -9.14 6.24 -1.65
N ASP A 90 -9.92 6.64 -2.65
CA ASP A 90 -11.27 7.20 -2.44
C ASP A 90 -12.34 6.40 -3.18
N ALA A 91 -13.46 6.12 -2.51
CA ALA A 91 -14.54 5.30 -3.07
C ALA A 91 -15.66 6.10 -3.77
N GLY A 92 -15.49 7.40 -4.02
CA GLY A 92 -16.46 8.25 -4.69
C GLY A 92 -17.35 9.05 -3.73
N ASP A 93 -18.25 9.84 -4.31
CA ASP A 93 -19.07 10.84 -3.61
C ASP A 93 -18.20 11.83 -2.79
N MET A 94 -17.13 12.30 -3.43
CA MET A 94 -16.30 13.39 -2.92
C MET A 94 -16.96 14.75 -3.20
N PHE A 95 -17.74 14.85 -4.28
CA PHE A 95 -18.50 16.03 -4.66
C PHE A 95 -19.81 16.14 -3.89
N GLN A 96 -20.40 17.33 -3.96
CA GLN A 96 -21.70 17.70 -3.40
C GLN A 96 -21.83 17.53 -1.87
N GLY A 97 -22.45 18.49 -1.17
CA GLY A 97 -22.85 18.31 0.23
C GLY A 97 -22.64 19.53 1.11
N THR A 98 -21.56 20.29 0.91
CA THR A 98 -21.35 21.59 1.55
C THR A 98 -21.34 22.73 0.51
N PRO A 99 -21.47 24.00 0.94
CA PRO A 99 -21.39 25.14 0.03
C PRO A 99 -20.08 25.25 -0.76
N TYR A 100 -19.00 24.57 -0.36
CA TYR A 100 -17.76 24.54 -1.12
C TYR A 100 -17.98 24.01 -2.55
N PHE A 101 -18.71 22.90 -2.71
CA PHE A 101 -19.01 22.36 -4.04
C PHE A 101 -19.81 23.35 -4.90
N ASN A 102 -20.79 24.04 -4.31
CA ASN A 102 -21.60 25.02 -5.05
C ASN A 102 -20.77 26.20 -5.56
N LEU A 103 -19.73 26.59 -4.82
CA LEU A 103 -18.86 27.73 -5.17
C LEU A 103 -17.72 27.34 -6.12
N PHE A 104 -17.17 26.12 -5.97
CA PHE A 104 -15.95 25.71 -6.68
C PHE A 104 -16.18 24.61 -7.72
N GLY A 105 -17.36 23.99 -7.74
CA GLY A 105 -17.79 23.02 -8.76
C GLY A 105 -16.95 21.74 -8.84
N GLY A 106 -16.34 21.30 -7.74
CA GLY A 106 -15.49 20.09 -7.69
C GLY A 106 -13.99 20.38 -7.79
N LYS A 107 -13.58 21.57 -8.25
CA LYS A 107 -12.16 21.93 -8.39
C LYS A 107 -11.41 21.86 -7.06
N LEU A 108 -12.02 22.36 -5.98
CA LEU A 108 -11.39 22.42 -4.66
C LEU A 108 -11.16 21.01 -4.11
N GLU A 109 -12.13 20.12 -4.27
CA GLU A 109 -12.09 18.73 -3.85
C GLU A 109 -10.93 17.99 -4.53
N LEU A 110 -10.83 18.10 -5.86
CA LEU A 110 -9.75 17.49 -6.64
C LEU A 110 -8.37 18.08 -6.28
N ASP A 111 -8.26 19.41 -6.15
CA ASP A 111 -7.02 20.06 -5.71
C ASP A 111 -6.57 19.55 -4.33
N LEU A 112 -7.51 19.31 -3.42
CA LEU A 112 -7.21 18.81 -2.09
C LEU A 112 -6.84 17.32 -2.10
N MET A 113 -7.51 16.49 -2.91
CA MET A 113 -7.11 15.09 -3.08
C MET A 113 -5.70 14.97 -3.63
N THR A 114 -5.37 15.75 -4.67
CA THR A 114 -4.02 15.85 -5.22
C THR A 114 -3.00 16.28 -4.16
N LYS A 115 -3.31 17.30 -3.35
CA LYS A 115 -2.43 17.73 -2.24
C LYS A 115 -2.29 16.69 -1.14
N LEU A 116 -3.33 15.90 -0.87
CA LEU A 116 -3.29 14.79 0.07
C LEU A 116 -2.57 13.57 -0.54
N GLY A 117 -2.32 13.54 -1.84
CA GLY A 117 -1.65 12.46 -2.55
C GLY A 117 -2.47 11.18 -2.58
N TYR A 118 -3.76 11.26 -2.94
CA TYR A 118 -4.54 10.05 -3.23
C TYR A 118 -3.93 9.31 -4.42
N ASP A 119 -3.80 7.99 -4.30
CA ASP A 119 -3.23 7.13 -5.35
C ASP A 119 -4.27 6.78 -6.42
N ALA A 120 -5.54 6.63 -6.02
CA ALA A 120 -6.65 6.44 -6.94
C ALA A 120 -7.98 6.83 -6.29
N GLY A 121 -8.97 7.13 -7.13
CA GLY A 121 -10.36 7.31 -6.73
C GLY A 121 -11.32 6.73 -7.77
N THR A 122 -12.55 6.49 -7.39
CA THR A 122 -13.66 6.22 -8.33
C THR A 122 -14.67 7.36 -8.29
N PHE A 123 -15.55 7.38 -9.28
CA PHE A 123 -16.74 8.23 -9.26
C PHE A 123 -17.89 7.48 -8.58
N GLY A 124 -18.58 8.16 -7.69
CA GLY A 124 -19.90 7.85 -7.19
C GLY A 124 -20.97 8.56 -8.02
N ASN A 125 -22.18 8.68 -7.47
CA ASN A 125 -23.28 9.32 -8.18
C ASN A 125 -23.19 10.85 -8.14
N HIS A 126 -22.68 11.43 -7.06
CA HIS A 126 -22.64 12.89 -6.89
C HIS A 126 -21.56 13.59 -7.72
N GLU A 127 -20.62 12.83 -8.29
CA GLU A 127 -19.66 13.36 -9.26
C GLU A 127 -20.33 13.92 -10.53
N PHE A 128 -21.58 13.51 -10.80
CA PHE A 128 -22.33 13.88 -12.00
C PHE A 128 -23.44 14.93 -11.75
N ASP A 129 -23.55 15.48 -10.54
CA ASP A 129 -24.66 16.39 -10.18
C ASP A 129 -24.67 17.71 -10.99
N ASN A 130 -23.50 18.18 -11.42
CA ASN A 130 -23.37 19.32 -12.35
C ASN A 130 -23.33 18.89 -13.82
N GLY A 131 -23.74 17.66 -14.12
CA GLY A 131 -23.63 17.04 -15.43
C GLY A 131 -22.19 16.66 -15.80
N LEU A 132 -22.05 16.01 -16.95
CA LEU A 132 -20.75 15.55 -17.46
C LEU A 132 -19.79 16.72 -17.72
N ASP A 133 -20.30 17.85 -18.22
CA ASP A 133 -19.50 19.05 -18.46
C ASP A 133 -18.91 19.60 -17.15
N GLY A 134 -19.69 19.56 -16.06
CA GLY A 134 -19.25 19.98 -14.73
C GLY A 134 -18.11 19.10 -14.20
N LEU A 135 -18.22 17.78 -14.38
CA LEU A 135 -17.16 16.84 -14.01
C LEU A 135 -15.88 17.09 -14.83
N VAL A 136 -15.99 17.04 -16.15
CA VAL A 136 -14.84 17.12 -17.07
C VAL A 136 -14.08 18.44 -16.95
N LYS A 137 -14.78 19.54 -16.61
CA LYS A 137 -14.20 20.87 -16.50
C LYS A 137 -12.95 20.96 -15.61
N TYR A 138 -12.87 20.13 -14.57
CA TYR A 138 -11.77 20.16 -13.60
C TYR A 138 -11.05 18.83 -13.42
N LEU A 139 -11.31 17.82 -14.25
CA LEU A 139 -10.66 16.49 -14.09
C LEU A 139 -9.13 16.56 -14.16
N ASP A 140 -8.56 17.55 -14.87
CA ASP A 140 -7.12 17.79 -14.95
C ASP A 140 -6.47 18.24 -13.62
N HIS A 141 -7.29 18.58 -12.62
CA HIS A 141 -6.83 18.85 -11.26
C HIS A 141 -6.56 17.58 -10.44
N ALA A 142 -7.08 16.42 -10.85
CA ALA A 142 -6.71 15.13 -10.28
C ALA A 142 -5.35 14.69 -10.86
N LYS A 143 -4.28 14.76 -10.05
CA LYS A 143 -2.91 14.44 -10.48
C LYS A 143 -2.29 13.31 -9.68
#